data_AF-A0A7C9D5F5-F1
#
_entry.id   AF-A0A7C9D5F5-F1
#
_cell.length_a   1.000
_cell.length_b   1.000
_cell.length_c   1.000
_cell.angle_alpha   90.00
_cell.angle_beta   90.00
_cell.angle_gamma   90.00
#
_symmetry.space_group_name_H-M   'P 1'
#
loop_
_entity.id
_entity.type
_entity.pdbx_description
1 polymer ?
#
loop_
_entity_poly.entity_id
_entity_poly.type
_entity_poly.pdbx_seq_one_letter_code
_entity_poly.pdbx_strand_id
1 'polypeptide(L)'
;AVVIFNTLFGLSVNFWMAVSTRFLLGSLNGLIGPAKAYVSEVCREEHQAIGMSVITSSWSIGLTIGPALGGLLAQPAEKYPYIFSEDSLFGRFPYLLPCLVISIIAAVITVLTFWLPESLHVHKVENSPDDESYEAMETAAYSGREIKGKTEVAKESLYTNWPLISSIIVYCVFSLHDIAYTEIFSLWTVSPRNLGGLNYSTDDVGVVLSITGFAMMVFQLFVYPYVDKLLGPVMAARICGVLSLPLLQSYPFIALLSGLSLTLMLNCASIIKSILSVCIVTST
;
A
#
# COMPACT_ATOMS: atom_id res chain seq x y z
N ALA A 1 2.14 15.59 0.14
CA ALA A 1 1.30 15.16 1.28
C ALA A 1 2.13 14.54 2.41
N VAL A 2 2.88 13.46 2.13
CA VAL A 2 3.65 12.70 3.14
C VAL A 2 4.55 13.60 3.99
N VAL A 3 5.45 14.39 3.39
CA VAL A 3 6.40 15.26 4.13
C VAL A 3 5.71 16.17 5.14
N ILE A 4 4.60 16.81 4.74
CA ILE A 4 3.90 17.82 5.54
C ILE A 4 3.08 17.13 6.65
N PHE A 5 2.13 16.27 6.27
CA PHE A 5 1.18 15.70 7.23
C PHE A 5 1.80 14.66 8.16
N ASN A 6 2.85 13.94 7.71
CA ASN A 6 3.57 13.01 8.57
C ASN A 6 4.41 13.75 9.62
N THR A 7 5.06 14.87 9.25
CA THR A 7 5.77 15.72 10.22
C THR A 7 4.81 16.36 11.21
N LEU A 8 3.66 16.86 10.75
CA LEU A 8 2.62 17.42 11.62
C LEU A 8 2.04 16.38 12.59
N PHE A 9 1.91 15.12 12.14
CA PHE A 9 1.51 14.03 13.04
C PHE A 9 2.54 13.82 14.16
N GLY A 10 3.84 13.82 13.84
CA GLY A 10 4.90 13.70 14.84
C GLY A 10 4.92 14.82 15.88
N LEU A 11 4.43 16.01 15.52
CA LEU A 11 4.26 17.18 16.41
C LEU A 11 2.87 17.26 17.06
N SER A 12 2.03 16.25 16.90
CA SER A 12 0.66 16.29 17.42
C SER A 12 0.65 16.24 18.95
N VAL A 13 -0.08 17.20 19.55
CA VAL A 13 -0.28 17.30 21.01
C VAL A 13 -1.67 16.81 21.44
N ASN A 14 -2.61 16.76 20.51
CA ASN A 14 -4.01 16.43 20.77
C ASN A 14 -4.44 15.25 19.89
N PHE A 15 -5.30 14.39 20.43
CA PHE A 15 -5.89 13.27 19.69
C PHE A 15 -6.55 13.71 18.38
N TRP A 16 -7.36 14.77 18.41
CA TRP A 16 -8.03 15.29 17.22
C TRP A 16 -7.05 15.78 16.15
N MET A 17 -5.92 16.38 16.55
CA MET A 17 -4.88 16.79 15.61
C MET A 17 -4.23 15.57 14.93
N ALA A 18 -3.96 14.50 15.69
CA ALA A 18 -3.45 13.25 15.16
C ALA A 18 -4.43 12.61 14.17
N VAL A 19 -5.73 12.58 14.49
CA VAL A 19 -6.78 12.07 13.60
C VAL A 19 -6.90 12.90 12.33
N SER A 20 -6.97 14.22 12.43
CA SER A 20 -7.08 15.11 11.25
C SER A 20 -5.87 15.00 10.32
N THR A 21 -4.65 14.98 10.88
CA THR A 21 -3.43 14.83 10.08
C THR A 21 -3.34 13.47 9.40
N ARG A 22 -3.78 12.39 10.06
CA ARG A 22 -3.87 11.04 9.46
C ARG A 22 -4.93 10.95 8.38
N PHE A 23 -6.08 11.57 8.58
CA PHE A 23 -7.13 11.65 7.57
C PHE A 23 -6.63 12.37 6.32
N LEU A 24 -6.05 13.56 6.47
CA LEU A 24 -5.52 14.33 5.34
C LEU A 24 -4.36 13.62 4.63
N LEU A 25 -3.50 12.95 5.39
CA LEU A 25 -2.43 12.12 4.82
C LEU A 25 -3.02 11.00 3.95
N GLY A 26 -4.06 10.31 4.42
CA GLY A 26 -4.74 9.25 3.67
C GLY A 26 -5.51 9.75 2.45
N SER A 27 -6.31 10.80 2.58
CA SER A 27 -7.11 11.36 1.49
C SER A 27 -6.26 11.88 0.33
N LEU A 28 -5.04 12.34 0.61
CA LEU A 28 -4.11 12.85 -0.39
C LEU A 28 -3.09 11.79 -0.85
N ASN A 29 -3.27 10.51 -0.47
CA ASN A 29 -2.40 9.41 -0.84
C ASN A 29 -2.95 8.63 -2.04
N GLY A 30 -2.74 9.19 -3.24
CA GLY A 30 -3.18 8.60 -4.51
C GLY A 30 -2.02 8.19 -5.42
N LEU A 31 -0.84 7.87 -4.88
CA LEU A 31 0.40 7.76 -5.68
C LEU A 31 0.52 6.47 -6.52
N ILE A 32 -0.16 5.38 -6.13
CA ILE A 32 0.00 4.07 -6.77
C ILE A 32 -0.52 4.08 -8.22
N GLY A 33 -1.66 4.75 -8.48
CA GLY A 33 -2.26 4.82 -9.81
C GLY A 33 -1.36 5.53 -10.82
N PRO A 34 -0.98 6.80 -10.58
CA PRO A 34 -0.05 7.53 -11.44
C PRO A 34 1.32 6.84 -11.59
N ALA A 35 1.84 6.21 -10.52
CA ALA A 35 3.10 5.47 -10.61
C ALA A 35 3.00 4.28 -11.59
N LYS A 36 1.90 3.51 -11.54
CA LYS A 36 1.65 2.42 -12.48
C LYS A 36 1.48 2.93 -13.92
N ALA A 37 0.72 4.00 -14.11
CA ALA A 37 0.52 4.62 -15.43
C ALA A 37 1.86 5.09 -16.04
N TYR A 38 2.67 5.81 -15.26
CA TYR A 38 3.99 6.26 -15.68
C TYR A 38 4.90 5.09 -16.07
N VAL A 39 4.92 4.01 -15.29
CA VAL A 39 5.70 2.81 -15.61
C VAL A 39 5.20 2.13 -16.89
N SER A 40 3.89 2.06 -17.14
CA SER A 40 3.38 1.53 -18.41
C SER A 40 3.76 2.38 -19.61
N GLU A 41 3.87 3.70 -19.46
CA GLU A 41 4.21 4.61 -20.55
C GLU A 41 5.71 4.61 -20.86
N VAL A 42 6.57 4.51 -19.84
CA VAL A 42 8.04 4.56 -20.01
C VAL A 42 8.62 3.19 -20.36
N CYS A 43 8.05 2.10 -19.85
CA CYS A 43 8.51 0.75 -20.17
C CYS A 43 7.94 0.27 -21.49
N ARG A 44 8.80 -0.31 -22.35
CA ARG A 44 8.36 -1.10 -23.51
C ARG A 44 7.48 -2.27 -23.06
N GLU A 45 6.56 -2.72 -23.91
CA GLU A 45 5.62 -3.81 -23.60
C GLU A 45 6.32 -5.08 -23.08
N GLU A 46 7.49 -5.42 -23.64
CA GLU A 46 8.35 -6.53 -23.21
C GLU A 46 8.85 -6.44 -21.75
N HIS A 47 8.90 -5.23 -21.18
CA HIS A 47 9.41 -4.94 -19.84
C HIS A 47 8.37 -4.34 -18.90
N GLN A 48 7.15 -4.06 -19.37
CA GLN A 48 6.07 -3.51 -18.53
C GLN A 48 5.75 -4.39 -17.33
N ALA A 49 5.72 -5.72 -17.50
CA ALA A 49 5.50 -6.66 -16.40
C ALA A 49 6.59 -6.55 -15.31
N ILE A 50 7.84 -6.30 -15.71
CA ILE A 50 8.97 -6.11 -14.80
C ILE A 50 8.85 -4.76 -14.08
N GLY A 51 8.48 -3.69 -14.79
CA GLY A 51 8.23 -2.40 -14.17
C GLY A 51 7.09 -2.43 -13.15
N MET A 52 5.97 -3.08 -13.51
CA MET A 52 4.81 -3.23 -12.62
C MET A 52 5.15 -4.06 -11.37
N SER A 53 6.02 -5.06 -11.50
CA SER A 53 6.48 -5.86 -10.36
C SER A 53 7.42 -5.10 -9.43
N VAL A 54 8.20 -4.12 -9.92
CA VAL A 54 9.01 -3.23 -9.07
C VAL A 54 8.12 -2.36 -8.17
N ILE A 55 7.00 -1.85 -8.69
CA ILE A 55 6.03 -1.07 -7.89
C ILE A 55 5.46 -1.94 -6.76
N THR A 56 5.04 -3.17 -7.06
CA THR A 56 4.45 -4.07 -6.04
C THR A 56 5.50 -4.58 -5.05
N SER A 57 6.72 -4.87 -5.50
CA SER A 57 7.83 -5.26 -4.63
C SER A 57 8.26 -4.15 -3.67
N SER A 58 8.14 -2.88 -4.09
CA SER A 58 8.43 -1.72 -3.24
C SER A 58 7.52 -1.66 -2.01
N TRP A 59 6.28 -2.12 -2.12
CA TRP A 59 5.35 -2.24 -0.99
C TRP A 59 5.86 -3.25 0.05
N SER A 60 6.32 -4.43 -0.38
CA SER A 60 6.89 -5.45 0.50
C SER A 60 8.16 -4.97 1.21
N ILE A 61 9.02 -4.20 0.51
CA ILE A 61 10.19 -3.55 1.11
C ILE A 61 9.76 -2.57 2.21
N GLY A 62 8.74 -1.75 1.94
CA GLY A 62 8.16 -0.84 2.91
C GLY A 62 7.60 -1.55 4.15
N LEU A 63 6.91 -2.68 3.97
CA LEU A 63 6.41 -3.51 5.08
C LEU A 63 7.52 -4.17 5.90
N THR A 64 8.68 -4.42 5.29
CA THR A 64 9.83 -5.02 5.99
C THR A 64 10.61 -3.97 6.78
N ILE A 65 10.93 -2.83 6.14
CA ILE A 65 11.78 -1.78 6.72
C ILE A 65 10.96 -0.86 7.65
N GLY A 66 9.68 -0.66 7.37
CA GLY A 66 8.80 0.27 8.09
C GLY A 66 8.68 -0.02 9.59
N PRO A 67 8.29 -1.24 10.01
CA PRO A 67 8.20 -1.61 11.42
C PRO A 67 9.56 -1.53 12.13
N ALA A 68 10.64 -1.92 11.45
CA ALA A 68 12.00 -1.82 12.00
C ALA A 68 12.40 -0.36 12.27
N LEU A 69 12.22 0.54 11.30
CA LEU A 69 12.49 1.98 11.49
C LEU A 69 11.55 2.61 12.53
N GLY A 70 10.27 2.25 12.50
CA GLY A 70 9.27 2.75 13.45
C GLY A 70 9.57 2.33 14.89
N GLY A 71 9.93 1.07 15.11
CA GLY A 71 10.26 0.54 16.43
C GLY A 71 11.59 1.04 16.98
N LEU A 72 12.65 1.07 16.15
CA LEU A 72 13.98 1.52 16.58
C LEU A 72 14.02 3.01 16.93
N LEU A 73 13.29 3.84 16.17
CA LEU A 73 13.31 5.30 16.34
C LEU A 73 12.23 5.82 17.28
N ALA A 74 11.23 5.00 17.64
CA ALA A 74 10.21 5.39 18.62
C ALA A 74 10.81 5.56 20.01
N GLN A 75 10.31 6.55 20.75
CA GLN A 75 10.73 6.87 22.13
C GLN A 75 12.26 7.02 22.27
N PRO A 76 12.89 7.92 21.47
CA PRO A 76 14.35 8.04 21.45
C PRO A 76 14.95 8.49 22.79
N ALA A 77 14.21 9.27 23.59
CA ALA A 77 14.65 9.69 24.92
C ALA A 77 14.73 8.52 25.92
N GLU A 78 13.84 7.52 25.80
CA GLU A 78 13.84 6.32 26.65
C GLU A 78 14.87 5.29 26.16
N LYS A 79 14.96 5.07 24.84
CA LYS A 79 15.87 4.07 24.25
C LYS A 79 17.33 4.52 24.18
N TYR A 80 17.59 5.81 24.00
CA TYR A 80 18.93 6.37 23.83
C TYR A 80 19.18 7.58 24.75
N PRO A 81 19.15 7.39 26.09
CA PRO A 81 19.24 8.48 27.07
C PRO A 81 20.58 9.22 27.06
N TYR A 82 21.62 8.65 26.45
CA TYR A 82 22.94 9.27 26.28
C TYR A 82 23.00 10.25 25.08
N ILE A 83 22.04 10.17 24.14
CA ILE A 83 21.96 11.04 22.94
C ILE A 83 20.81 12.04 23.09
N PHE A 84 19.68 11.61 23.64
CA PHE A 84 18.46 12.40 23.76
C PHE A 84 18.08 12.56 25.24
N SER A 85 18.05 13.80 25.73
CA SER A 85 17.55 14.10 27.07
C SER A 85 16.02 14.08 27.11
N GLU A 86 15.45 13.75 28.28
CA GLU A 86 13.99 13.78 28.50
C GLU A 86 13.39 15.18 28.33
N ASP A 87 14.15 16.23 28.68
CA ASP A 87 13.74 17.63 28.48
C ASP A 87 13.85 18.10 27.01
N SER A 88 14.39 17.28 26.12
CA SER A 88 14.51 17.62 24.71
C SER A 88 13.16 17.57 23.98
N LEU A 89 13.12 18.17 22.79
CA LEU A 89 11.95 18.12 21.90
C LEU A 89 11.50 16.68 21.62
N PHE A 90 12.43 15.73 21.57
CA PHE A 90 12.14 14.31 21.34
C PHE A 90 11.65 13.56 22.58
N GLY A 91 11.88 14.08 23.79
CA GLY A 91 11.22 13.61 25.00
C GLY A 91 9.77 14.08 25.07
N ARG A 92 9.50 15.32 24.64
CA ARG A 92 8.12 15.86 24.52
C ARG A 92 7.31 15.20 23.41
N PHE A 93 7.96 14.83 22.31
CA PHE A 93 7.33 14.20 21.14
C PHE A 93 7.99 12.85 20.79
N PRO A 94 7.58 11.74 21.45
CA PRO A 94 8.25 10.45 21.34
C PRO A 94 8.20 9.81 19.93
N TYR A 95 7.25 10.24 19.09
CA TYR A 95 7.08 9.74 17.72
C TYR A 95 7.57 10.71 16.64
N LEU A 96 8.15 11.86 17.01
CA LEU A 96 8.60 12.83 16.02
C LEU A 96 9.79 12.32 15.21
N LEU A 97 10.76 11.66 15.85
CA LEU A 97 11.97 11.17 15.20
C LEU A 97 11.66 10.21 14.03
N PRO A 98 10.86 9.14 14.18
CA PRO A 98 10.51 8.28 13.05
C PRO A 98 9.73 9.06 11.97
N CYS A 99 8.86 9.99 12.36
CA CYS A 99 8.11 10.81 11.42
C CYS A 99 9.01 11.74 10.59
N LEU A 100 10.05 12.31 11.20
CA LEU A 100 11.03 13.16 10.50
C LEU A 100 11.88 12.35 9.52
N VAL A 101 12.38 11.18 9.92
CA VAL A 101 13.18 10.33 9.03
C VAL A 101 12.38 9.92 7.79
N ILE A 102 11.13 9.47 7.96
CA ILE A 102 10.25 9.13 6.84
C ILE A 102 9.99 10.35 5.95
N SER A 103 9.80 11.53 6.55
CA SER A 103 9.55 12.77 5.81
C SER A 103 10.77 13.24 5.02
N ILE A 104 11.98 13.07 5.56
CA ILE A 104 13.25 13.36 4.86
C ILE A 104 13.42 12.42 3.67
N ILE A 105 13.19 11.11 3.86
CA ILE A 105 13.25 10.13 2.77
C ILE A 105 12.25 10.50 1.68
N ALA A 106 11.00 10.83 2.04
CA ALA A 106 9.99 11.26 1.08
C ALA A 106 10.36 12.56 0.36
N ALA A 107 11.00 13.52 1.05
CA ALA A 107 11.48 14.76 0.43
C ALA A 107 12.61 14.48 -0.57
N VAL A 108 13.56 13.61 -0.22
CA VAL A 108 14.63 13.18 -1.15
C VAL A 108 14.03 12.50 -2.38
N ILE A 109 13.07 11.59 -2.20
CA ILE A 109 12.38 10.94 -3.33
C ILE A 109 11.66 11.98 -4.20
N THR A 110 10.98 12.95 -3.59
CA THR A 110 10.28 14.02 -4.32
C THR A 110 11.27 14.84 -5.16
N VAL A 111 12.45 15.13 -4.61
CA VAL A 111 13.53 15.80 -5.34
C VAL A 111 14.00 14.92 -6.50
N LEU A 112 14.28 13.64 -6.26
CA LEU A 112 14.70 12.69 -7.30
C LEU A 112 13.66 12.52 -8.42
N THR A 113 12.37 12.68 -8.13
CA THR A 113 11.29 12.64 -9.15
C THR A 113 11.47 13.71 -10.23
N PHE A 114 12.13 14.85 -9.95
CA PHE A 114 12.39 15.87 -10.98
C PHE A 114 13.36 15.40 -12.09
N TRP A 115 14.10 14.32 -11.87
CA TRP A 115 14.98 13.72 -12.89
C TRP A 115 14.29 12.63 -13.72
N LEU A 116 13.03 12.29 -13.41
CA LEU A 116 12.30 11.31 -14.22
C LEU A 116 11.99 11.91 -15.60
N PRO A 117 12.19 11.14 -16.69
CA PRO A 117 11.84 11.59 -18.02
C PRO A 117 10.33 11.83 -18.15
N GLU A 118 9.96 12.94 -18.77
CA GLU A 118 8.56 13.28 -19.04
C GLU A 118 7.94 12.26 -20.01
N SER A 119 6.82 11.63 -19.63
CA SER A 119 6.10 10.66 -20.48
C SER A 119 5.13 11.31 -21.48
N LEU A 120 4.91 12.63 -21.38
CA LEU A 120 3.95 13.39 -22.20
C LEU A 120 4.20 13.32 -23.73
N HIS A 121 5.38 12.89 -24.18
CA HIS A 121 5.78 12.92 -25.59
C HIS A 121 5.27 11.77 -26.48
N VAL A 122 4.49 10.80 -25.97
CA VAL A 122 3.94 9.70 -26.79
C VAL A 122 2.61 10.04 -27.47
N HIS A 123 2.09 11.26 -27.29
CA HIS A 123 0.97 11.82 -28.07
C HIS A 123 1.41 12.84 -29.12
N LYS A 124 2.54 12.60 -29.80
CA LYS A 124 2.66 13.13 -31.17
C LYS A 124 1.71 12.30 -32.04
N VAL A 125 0.50 12.82 -32.19
CA VAL A 125 -0.37 12.53 -33.34
C VAL A 125 0.54 12.58 -34.57
N GLU A 126 0.87 11.42 -35.14
CA GLU A 126 1.30 11.38 -36.52
C GLU A 126 0.18 12.06 -37.30
N ASN A 127 0.51 13.16 -37.99
CA ASN A 127 -0.40 13.89 -38.87
C ASN A 127 -1.00 12.95 -39.93
N SER A 128 -2.06 12.24 -39.57
CA SER A 128 -3.18 11.91 -40.43
C SER A 128 -4.20 13.05 -40.34
N PRO A 129 -4.93 13.38 -41.43
CA PRO A 129 -5.52 14.70 -41.69
C PRO A 129 -6.78 15.04 -40.86
N ASP A 130 -6.78 14.75 -39.55
CA ASP A 130 -7.90 14.97 -38.63
C ASP A 130 -7.62 16.09 -37.60
N ASP A 131 -6.54 16.85 -37.77
CA ASP A 131 -6.07 17.88 -36.83
C ASP A 131 -6.85 19.21 -36.89
N GLU A 132 -7.80 19.36 -37.82
CA GLU A 132 -8.76 20.48 -37.80
C GLU A 132 -9.94 20.24 -36.85
N SER A 133 -10.06 19.04 -36.26
CA SER A 133 -11.24 18.64 -35.48
C SER A 133 -11.19 19.04 -34.00
N TYR A 134 -10.02 19.25 -33.41
CA TYR A 134 -9.88 19.58 -31.99
C TYR A 134 -10.11 21.07 -31.69
N GLU A 135 -9.62 21.99 -32.52
CA GLU A 135 -9.94 23.42 -32.38
C GLU A 135 -11.42 23.72 -32.71
N ALA A 136 -12.02 22.96 -33.63
CA ALA A 136 -13.44 23.08 -33.93
C ALA A 136 -14.33 22.59 -32.77
N MET A 137 -13.87 21.62 -31.97
CA MET A 137 -14.63 21.05 -30.84
C MET A 137 -14.63 21.99 -29.62
N GLU A 138 -13.54 22.72 -29.40
CA GLU A 138 -13.45 23.77 -28.36
C GLU A 138 -14.33 24.99 -28.72
N THR A 139 -14.46 25.30 -30.01
CA THR A 139 -15.34 26.37 -30.51
C THR A 139 -16.82 25.97 -30.54
N ALA A 140 -17.13 24.69 -30.77
CA ALA A 140 -18.52 24.18 -30.81
C ALA A 140 -19.16 24.01 -29.43
N ALA A 141 -18.37 23.89 -28.36
CA ALA A 141 -18.87 23.91 -26.98
C ALA A 141 -19.57 25.24 -26.61
N TYR A 142 -19.36 26.31 -27.38
CA TYR A 142 -20.01 27.62 -27.23
C TYR A 142 -21.18 27.89 -28.19
N SER A 143 -21.44 27.02 -29.17
CA SER A 143 -22.51 27.23 -30.15
C SER A 143 -23.25 25.92 -30.39
N GLY A 144 -24.33 25.70 -29.63
CA GLY A 144 -25.18 24.51 -29.72
C GLY A 144 -25.78 24.29 -31.11
N ARG A 145 -25.16 23.41 -31.90
CA ARG A 145 -25.77 22.79 -33.08
C ARG A 145 -25.32 21.34 -33.22
N GLU A 146 -26.30 20.44 -33.19
CA GLU A 146 -26.14 19.02 -33.51
C GLU A 146 -25.77 18.80 -34.98
N ILE A 147 -24.78 17.95 -35.26
CA ILE A 147 -24.61 17.31 -36.56
C ILE A 147 -24.39 15.81 -36.37
N LYS A 148 -25.28 15.03 -36.98
CA LYS A 148 -25.31 13.57 -37.03
C LYS A 148 -24.15 13.00 -37.84
N GLY A 149 -23.49 12.00 -37.25
CA GLY A 149 -23.12 10.75 -37.94
C GLY A 149 -21.71 10.66 -38.51
N LYS A 150 -20.80 10.03 -37.73
CA LYS A 150 -19.81 9.03 -38.20
C LYS A 150 -19.31 8.25 -36.97
N THR A 151 -19.42 6.93 -37.08
CA THR A 151 -19.17 5.83 -36.14
C THR A 151 -18.39 6.18 -34.88
N GLU A 152 -19.11 6.42 -33.78
CA GLU A 152 -18.58 6.54 -32.43
C GLU A 152 -17.93 5.20 -32.04
N VAL A 153 -16.65 5.21 -31.65
CA VAL A 153 -16.18 4.24 -30.65
C VAL A 153 -17.05 4.56 -29.43
N ALA A 154 -18.06 3.72 -29.20
CA ALA A 154 -18.97 3.91 -28.09
C ALA A 154 -18.11 4.08 -26.83
N LYS A 155 -18.13 5.29 -26.25
CA LYS A 155 -17.71 5.51 -24.87
C LYS A 155 -18.73 4.77 -24.02
N GLU A 156 -18.64 3.44 -23.98
CA GLU A 156 -19.36 2.66 -22.99
C GLU A 156 -18.93 3.21 -21.65
N SER A 157 -19.90 3.78 -20.92
CA SER A 157 -19.65 4.31 -19.58
C SER A 157 -18.92 3.23 -18.78
N LEU A 158 -17.75 3.55 -18.24
CA LEU A 158 -16.96 2.62 -17.42
C LEU A 158 -17.81 2.02 -16.29
N TYR A 159 -18.79 2.79 -15.80
CA TYR A 159 -19.74 2.37 -14.77
C TYR A 159 -20.84 1.42 -15.26
N THR A 160 -20.94 1.18 -16.56
CA THR A 160 -21.91 0.24 -17.15
C THR A 160 -21.25 -1.12 -17.42
N ASN A 161 -19.91 -1.21 -17.37
CA ASN A 161 -19.18 -2.45 -17.54
C ASN A 161 -19.27 -3.30 -16.25
N TRP A 162 -20.22 -4.24 -16.24
CA TRP A 162 -20.47 -5.13 -15.10
C TRP A 162 -19.25 -5.98 -14.69
N PRO A 163 -18.51 -6.62 -15.62
CA PRO A 163 -17.25 -7.30 -15.28
C PRO A 163 -16.25 -6.39 -14.53
N LEU A 164 -16.06 -5.15 -14.98
CA LEU A 164 -15.16 -4.19 -14.33
C LEU A 164 -15.64 -3.83 -12.93
N ILE A 165 -16.93 -3.47 -12.78
CA ILE A 165 -17.52 -3.16 -11.47
C ILE A 165 -17.42 -4.36 -10.53
N SER A 166 -17.65 -5.58 -11.01
CA SER A 166 -17.54 -6.79 -10.21
C SER A 166 -16.12 -6.97 -9.67
N SER A 167 -15.09 -6.76 -10.49
CA SER A 167 -13.69 -6.82 -10.04
C SER A 167 -13.37 -5.73 -9.01
N ILE A 168 -13.86 -4.50 -9.21
CA ILE A 168 -13.67 -3.39 -8.27
C ILE A 168 -14.30 -3.72 -6.92
N ILE A 169 -15.54 -4.23 -6.90
CA ILE A 169 -16.23 -4.59 -5.66
C ILE A 169 -15.44 -5.67 -4.90
N VAL A 170 -14.98 -6.71 -5.59
CA VAL A 170 -14.19 -7.79 -5.00
C VAL A 170 -12.89 -7.24 -4.42
N TYR A 171 -12.16 -6.42 -5.17
CA TYR A 171 -10.94 -5.76 -4.70
C TYR A 171 -11.19 -4.90 -3.46
N CYS A 172 -12.26 -4.11 -3.43
CA CYS A 172 -12.63 -3.29 -2.29
C CYS A 172 -12.92 -4.12 -1.03
N VAL A 173 -13.66 -5.23 -1.17
CA VAL A 173 -13.96 -6.12 -0.04
C VAL A 173 -12.69 -6.76 0.50
N PHE A 174 -11.82 -7.28 -0.36
CA PHE A 174 -10.56 -7.89 0.07
C PHE A 174 -9.59 -6.87 0.65
N SER A 175 -9.47 -5.68 0.06
CA SER A 175 -8.62 -4.62 0.58
C SER A 175 -9.11 -4.12 1.94
N LEU A 176 -10.43 -3.94 2.11
CA LEU A 176 -11.02 -3.57 3.40
C LEU A 176 -10.71 -4.63 4.46
N HIS A 177 -10.88 -5.90 4.10
CA HIS A 177 -10.56 -7.01 4.98
C HIS A 177 -9.06 -7.06 5.34
N ASP A 178 -8.19 -6.86 4.37
CA ASP A 178 -6.73 -6.88 4.56
C ASP A 178 -6.28 -5.77 5.52
N ILE A 179 -6.77 -4.55 5.32
CA ILE A 179 -6.50 -3.39 6.18
C ILE A 179 -7.07 -3.61 7.58
N ALA A 180 -8.30 -4.13 7.68
CA ALA A 180 -8.90 -4.44 8.97
C ALA A 180 -8.04 -5.45 9.75
N TYR A 181 -7.54 -6.50 9.07
CA TYR A 181 -6.61 -7.44 9.70
C TYR A 181 -5.34 -6.75 10.18
N THR A 182 -4.68 -5.89 9.37
CA THR A 182 -3.37 -5.32 9.76
C THR A 182 -3.46 -4.44 10.99
N GLU A 183 -4.54 -3.67 11.10
CA GLU A 183 -4.81 -2.81 12.26
C GLU A 183 -5.21 -3.64 13.48
N ILE A 184 -6.13 -4.60 13.32
CA ILE A 184 -6.59 -5.46 14.42
C ILE A 184 -5.46 -6.33 14.95
N PHE A 185 -4.64 -6.91 14.07
CA PHE A 185 -3.50 -7.75 14.46
C PHE A 185 -2.52 -6.97 15.36
N SER A 186 -2.16 -5.74 14.97
CA SER A 186 -1.24 -4.91 15.75
C SER A 186 -1.82 -4.55 17.12
N LEU A 187 -3.11 -4.21 17.18
CA LEU A 187 -3.78 -3.91 18.46
C LEU A 187 -3.96 -5.16 19.34
N TRP A 188 -4.33 -6.29 18.74
CA TRP A 188 -4.58 -7.54 19.44
C TRP A 188 -3.32 -8.15 20.05
N THR A 189 -2.20 -8.10 19.32
CA THR A 189 -0.91 -8.61 19.82
C THR A 189 -0.40 -7.82 21.03
N VAL A 190 -0.57 -6.50 21.05
CA VAL A 190 -0.16 -5.64 22.19
C VAL A 190 -1.14 -5.73 23.37
N SER A 191 -2.41 -6.05 23.11
CA SER A 191 -3.45 -6.10 24.16
C SER A 191 -3.12 -7.11 25.28
N PRO A 192 -3.48 -6.82 26.53
CA PRO A 192 -3.18 -7.70 27.66
C PRO A 192 -3.96 -9.02 27.61
N ARG A 193 -3.40 -10.07 28.21
CA ARG A 193 -3.93 -11.45 28.14
C ARG A 193 -5.33 -11.62 28.76
N ASN A 194 -5.70 -10.77 29.71
CA ASN A 194 -7.05 -10.76 30.30
C ASN A 194 -8.15 -10.41 29.29
N LEU A 195 -7.82 -9.65 28.24
CA LEU A 195 -8.73 -9.28 27.15
C LEU A 195 -8.60 -10.23 25.95
N GLY A 196 -7.85 -11.33 26.07
CA GLY A 196 -7.59 -12.27 24.99
C GLY A 196 -6.49 -11.85 24.00
N GLY A 197 -5.69 -10.83 24.35
CA GLY A 197 -4.50 -10.43 23.59
C GLY A 197 -3.23 -11.21 23.99
N LEU A 198 -2.09 -10.89 23.38
CA LEU A 198 -0.83 -11.61 23.60
C LEU A 198 0.13 -10.95 24.60
N ASN A 199 -0.12 -9.69 24.96
CA ASN A 199 0.75 -8.86 25.81
C ASN A 199 2.17 -8.73 25.25
N TYR A 200 2.30 -8.60 23.93
CA TYR A 200 3.58 -8.36 23.25
C TYR A 200 4.02 -6.92 23.43
N SER A 201 5.33 -6.70 23.49
CA SER A 201 5.88 -5.35 23.38
C SER A 201 5.77 -4.84 21.94
N THR A 202 5.84 -3.52 21.76
CA THR A 202 5.89 -2.91 20.42
C THR A 202 7.09 -3.39 19.61
N ASP A 203 8.20 -3.71 20.29
CA ASP A 203 9.40 -4.26 19.67
C ASP A 203 9.15 -5.69 19.15
N ASP A 204 8.47 -6.55 19.92
CA ASP A 204 8.13 -7.91 19.49
C ASP A 204 7.20 -7.90 18.27
N VAL A 205 6.22 -6.99 18.24
CA VAL A 205 5.32 -6.80 17.09
C VAL A 205 6.12 -6.35 15.86
N GLY A 206 7.07 -5.44 16.04
CA GLY A 206 7.99 -5.01 14.99
C GLY A 206 8.80 -6.17 14.40
N VAL A 207 9.29 -7.08 15.24
CA VAL A 207 10.02 -8.29 14.81
C VAL A 207 9.11 -9.21 13.99
N VAL A 208 7.90 -9.52 14.47
CA VAL A 208 6.95 -10.38 13.74
C VAL A 208 6.60 -9.78 12.38
N LEU A 209 6.29 -8.49 12.34
CA LEU A 209 5.97 -7.80 11.08
C LEU A 209 7.16 -7.77 10.12
N SER A 210 8.38 -7.61 10.62
CA SER A 210 9.61 -7.63 9.79
C SER A 210 9.87 -9.01 9.19
N ILE A 211 9.71 -10.08 9.97
CA ILE A 211 9.84 -11.47 9.49
C ILE A 211 8.78 -11.75 8.43
N THR A 212 7.53 -11.37 8.67
CA THR A 212 6.43 -11.52 7.72
C THR A 212 6.67 -10.74 6.43
N GLY A 213 7.11 -9.47 6.52
CA GLY A 213 7.43 -8.65 5.35
C GLY A 213 8.55 -9.24 4.49
N PHE A 214 9.61 -9.77 5.14
CA PHE A 214 10.69 -10.45 4.43
C PHE A 214 10.21 -11.72 3.73
N ALA A 215 9.41 -12.56 4.41
CA ALA A 215 8.84 -13.77 3.82
C ALA A 215 7.90 -13.45 2.63
N MET A 216 7.10 -12.39 2.75
CA MET A 216 6.26 -11.87 1.68
C MET A 216 7.10 -11.44 0.47
N MET A 217 8.21 -10.73 0.70
CA MET A 217 9.14 -10.31 -0.37
C MET A 217 9.75 -11.52 -1.09
N VAL A 218 10.21 -12.54 -0.35
CA VAL A 218 10.74 -13.78 -0.94
C VAL A 218 9.68 -14.50 -1.77
N PHE A 219 8.44 -14.59 -1.26
CA PHE A 219 7.33 -15.19 -1.99
C PHE A 219 7.03 -14.43 -3.29
N GLN A 220 6.96 -13.10 -3.24
CA GLN A 220 6.63 -12.26 -4.40
C GLN A 220 7.67 -12.39 -5.52
N LEU A 221 8.96 -12.44 -5.17
CA LEU A 221 10.05 -12.50 -6.15
C LEU A 221 10.23 -13.89 -6.75
N PHE A 222 10.15 -14.94 -5.93
CA PHE A 222 10.53 -16.28 -6.36
C PHE A 222 9.37 -17.23 -6.59
N VAL A 223 8.27 -17.12 -5.84
CA VAL A 223 7.20 -18.15 -5.86
C VAL A 223 6.01 -17.70 -6.70
N TYR A 224 5.61 -16.44 -6.60
CA TYR A 224 4.44 -15.90 -7.31
C TYR A 224 4.49 -16.13 -8.84
N PRO A 225 5.61 -15.93 -9.56
CA PRO A 225 5.67 -16.19 -11.00
C PRO A 225 5.36 -17.64 -11.39
N TYR A 226 5.66 -18.61 -10.53
CA TYR A 226 5.31 -20.01 -10.75
C TYR A 226 3.84 -20.28 -10.46
N VAL A 227 3.29 -19.66 -9.42
CA VAL A 227 1.87 -19.75 -9.06
C VAL A 227 1.00 -19.19 -10.19
N ASP A 228 1.38 -18.03 -10.73
CA ASP A 228 0.67 -17.38 -11.84
C ASP A 228 0.68 -18.25 -13.11
N LYS A 229 1.83 -18.84 -13.47
CA LYS A 229 1.93 -19.75 -14.62
C LYS A 229 1.14 -21.05 -14.45
N LEU A 230 1.00 -21.56 -13.23
CA LEU A 230 0.36 -22.85 -12.97
C LEU A 230 -1.16 -22.74 -12.83
N LEU A 231 -1.65 -21.74 -12.11
CA LEU A 231 -3.06 -21.61 -11.73
C LEU A 231 -3.77 -20.49 -12.51
N GLY A 232 -3.03 -19.52 -13.03
CA GLY A 232 -3.56 -18.27 -13.54
C GLY A 232 -4.07 -17.34 -12.42
N PRO A 233 -4.17 -16.03 -12.68
CA PRO A 233 -4.42 -15.03 -11.64
C PRO A 233 -5.80 -15.21 -10.98
N VAL A 234 -6.84 -15.45 -11.78
CA VAL A 234 -8.22 -15.55 -11.26
C VAL A 234 -8.40 -16.77 -10.35
N MET A 235 -7.82 -17.92 -10.69
CA MET A 235 -7.93 -19.12 -9.85
C MET A 235 -7.07 -18.99 -8.59
N ALA A 236 -5.87 -18.43 -8.71
CA ALA A 236 -5.00 -18.15 -7.58
C ALA A 236 -5.70 -17.26 -6.54
N ALA A 237 -6.33 -16.17 -6.98
CA ALA A 237 -7.11 -15.28 -6.11
C ALA A 237 -8.25 -16.01 -5.39
N ARG A 238 -9.00 -16.88 -6.08
CA ARG A 238 -10.10 -17.66 -5.49
C ARG A 238 -9.60 -18.65 -4.44
N ILE A 239 -8.56 -19.42 -4.75
CA ILE A 239 -7.97 -20.39 -3.82
C ILE A 239 -7.43 -19.67 -2.58
N CYS A 240 -6.67 -18.58 -2.77
CA CYS A 240 -6.11 -17.82 -1.66
C CYS A 240 -7.19 -17.17 -0.80
N GLY A 241 -8.28 -16.65 -1.40
CA GLY A 241 -9.42 -16.10 -0.69
C GLY A 241 -10.17 -17.13 0.14
N VAL A 242 -10.31 -18.38 -0.33
CA VAL A 242 -10.93 -19.45 0.46
C VAL A 242 -10.02 -19.91 1.59
N LEU A 243 -8.71 -20.00 1.35
CA LEU A 243 -7.72 -20.41 2.35
C LEU A 243 -7.50 -19.38 3.47
N SER A 244 -7.80 -18.10 3.24
CA SER A 244 -7.65 -17.06 4.28
C SER A 244 -8.70 -17.19 5.40
N LEU A 245 -9.90 -17.71 5.10
CA LEU A 245 -10.98 -17.88 6.07
C LEU A 245 -10.63 -18.83 7.24
N PRO A 246 -10.21 -20.09 7.01
CA PRO A 246 -9.84 -20.99 8.11
C PRO A 246 -8.60 -20.49 8.86
N LEU A 247 -7.68 -19.81 8.17
CA LEU A 247 -6.51 -19.22 8.80
C LEU A 247 -6.91 -18.16 9.84
N LEU A 248 -7.84 -17.27 9.50
CA LEU A 248 -8.33 -16.25 10.44
C LEU A 248 -9.07 -16.86 11.64
N GLN A 249 -9.85 -17.92 11.39
CA GLN A 249 -10.51 -18.67 12.45
C GLN A 249 -9.52 -19.34 13.41
N SER A 250 -8.27 -19.56 13.00
CA SER A 250 -7.24 -20.14 13.87
C SER A 250 -6.65 -19.16 14.91
N TYR A 251 -6.76 -17.83 14.70
CA TYR A 251 -6.13 -16.82 15.57
C TYR A 251 -6.57 -16.85 17.04
N PRO A 252 -7.87 -17.02 17.38
CA PRO A 252 -8.31 -17.20 18.76
C PRO A 252 -7.66 -18.42 19.44
N PHE A 253 -7.37 -19.48 18.69
CA PHE A 253 -6.70 -20.68 19.22
C PHE A 253 -5.21 -20.44 19.42
N ILE A 254 -4.56 -19.66 18.55
CA ILE A 254 -3.18 -19.22 18.73
C ILE A 254 -3.04 -18.43 20.04
N ALA A 255 -4.05 -17.61 20.40
CA ALA A 255 -4.09 -16.85 21.65
C ALA A 255 -3.96 -17.71 22.93
N LEU A 256 -4.41 -18.97 22.86
CA LEU A 256 -4.38 -19.91 23.99
C LEU A 256 -2.97 -20.50 24.24
N LEU A 257 -2.06 -20.35 23.28
CA LEU A 257 -0.69 -20.85 23.40
C LEU A 257 0.18 -19.94 24.27
N SER A 258 1.28 -20.50 24.76
CA SER A 258 2.26 -19.78 25.57
C SER A 258 3.70 -20.11 25.17
N GLY A 259 4.61 -19.19 25.46
CA GLY A 259 6.05 -19.35 25.22
C GLY A 259 6.44 -19.46 23.75
N LEU A 260 7.34 -20.40 23.45
CA LEU A 260 7.91 -20.59 22.11
C LEU A 260 6.85 -21.02 21.08
N SER A 261 5.89 -21.87 21.47
CA SER A 261 4.84 -22.36 20.58
C SER A 261 3.97 -21.22 20.04
N LEU A 262 3.61 -20.25 20.91
CA LEU A 262 2.89 -19.05 20.51
C LEU A 262 3.67 -18.26 19.46
N THR A 263 4.95 -18.00 19.72
CA THR A 263 5.78 -17.19 18.83
C THR A 263 5.94 -17.84 17.46
N LEU A 264 6.18 -19.15 17.41
CA LEU A 264 6.30 -19.90 16.15
C LEU A 264 4.97 -19.91 15.38
N MET A 265 3.87 -20.25 16.03
CA MET A 265 2.55 -20.32 15.38
C MET A 265 2.10 -18.94 14.89
N LEU A 266 2.33 -17.88 15.67
CA LEU A 266 1.99 -16.51 15.29
C LEU A 266 2.79 -16.06 14.06
N ASN A 267 4.10 -16.31 14.03
CA ASN A 267 4.93 -15.99 12.87
C ASN A 267 4.49 -16.79 11.63
N CYS A 268 4.27 -18.10 11.76
CA CYS A 268 3.77 -18.91 10.66
C CYS A 268 2.41 -18.42 10.14
N ALA A 269 1.46 -18.15 11.03
CA ALA A 269 0.13 -17.66 10.65
C ALA A 269 0.18 -16.27 10.00
N SER A 270 1.05 -15.38 10.49
CA SER A 270 1.26 -14.04 9.92
C SER A 270 1.90 -14.12 8.52
N ILE A 271 2.91 -14.97 8.33
CA ILE A 271 3.54 -15.24 7.03
C ILE A 271 2.52 -15.79 6.04
N ILE A 272 1.78 -16.84 6.42
CA ILE A 272 0.78 -17.46 5.54
C ILE A 272 -0.28 -16.42 5.16
N LYS A 273 -0.78 -15.64 6.13
CA LYS A 273 -1.78 -14.59 5.85
C LYS A 273 -1.24 -13.58 4.85
N SER A 274 -0.01 -13.11 5.05
CA SER A 274 0.61 -12.09 4.20
C SER A 274 0.81 -12.59 2.77
N ILE A 275 1.25 -13.85 2.60
CA ILE A 275 1.38 -14.52 1.30
C ILE A 275 0.01 -14.64 0.61
N LEU A 276 -1.02 -15.08 1.33
CA LEU A 276 -2.37 -15.19 0.77
C LEU A 276 -2.91 -13.83 0.33
N SER A 277 -2.72 -12.79 1.14
CA SER A 277 -3.12 -11.42 0.83
C SER A 277 -2.42 -10.89 -0.42
N VAL A 278 -1.09 -11.01 -0.50
CA VAL A 278 -0.34 -10.50 -1.67
C VAL A 278 -0.72 -11.23 -2.95
N CYS A 279 -1.00 -12.54 -2.85
CA CYS A 279 -1.43 -13.33 -4.00
C CYS A 279 -2.79 -12.85 -4.53
N ILE A 280 -3.73 -12.50 -3.64
CA ILE A 280 -5.03 -11.94 -4.03
C ILE A 280 -4.83 -10.57 -4.70
N VAL A 281 -4.13 -9.65 -4.05
CA VAL A 281 -3.94 -8.27 -4.54
C VAL A 281 -3.19 -8.21 -5.85
N THR A 282 -2.20 -9.08 -6.05
CA THR A 282 -1.42 -9.10 -7.31
C THR A 282 -2.23 -9.71 -8.46
N SER A 283 -3.20 -10.57 -8.14
CA SER A 283 -4.01 -11.28 -9.14
C SER A 283 -5.32 -10.59 -9.54
N THR A 284 -5.68 -9.50 -8.85
CA THR A 284 -6.86 -8.65 -9.11
C THR A 284 -6.45 -7.32 -9.72
#